data_AF-A0A9X2SJ60-F1
#
_entry.id   AF-A0A9X2SJ60-F1
#
_cell.length_a   1.000
_cell.length_b   1.000
_cell.length_c   1.000
_cell.angle_alpha   90.00
_cell.angle_beta   90.00
_cell.angle_gamma   90.00
#
_symmetry.space_group_name_H-M   'P 1'
#
loop_
_entity.id
_entity.type
_entity.pdbx_description
1 polymer ?
#
loop_
_entity_poly.entity_id
_entity_poly.type
_entity_poly.pdbx_seq_one_letter_code
_entity_poly.pdbx_strand_id
1 'polypeptide(L)'
;MSDEVIGWAVRLAEGVAPDEVELVPALTAAYVTGGASRRELFARANSVPGGFDVTAPIVVFPHVLAAVTLAAPAIWSALGGNLSSVSSLLKNLGDLWDRRRAKPAPEELRLPELSRLIDAISAELTAAGLPPIESEVLTFRIVRALISDGAGTRAFLAAAPPEEP
;
A
#
# COMPACT_ATOMS: atom_id res chain seq x y z
N MET A 1 -17.03 0.62 -11.11
CA MET A 1 -15.67 1.04 -10.68
C MET A 1 -15.15 2.03 -11.71
N SER A 2 -14.53 3.13 -11.32
CA SER A 2 -14.05 4.15 -12.26
C SER A 2 -12.73 3.73 -12.91
N ASP A 3 -12.55 4.11 -14.18
CA ASP A 3 -11.28 3.92 -14.92
C ASP A 3 -10.10 4.59 -14.20
N GLU A 4 -10.38 5.64 -13.41
CA GLU A 4 -9.41 6.32 -12.56
C GLU A 4 -8.80 5.40 -11.49
N VAL A 5 -9.62 4.59 -10.82
CA VAL A 5 -9.15 3.66 -9.77
C VAL A 5 -8.35 2.51 -10.37
N ILE A 6 -8.78 1.97 -11.52
CA ILE A 6 -8.01 0.94 -12.23
C ILE A 6 -6.68 1.53 -12.71
N GLY A 7 -6.69 2.70 -13.34
CA GLY A 7 -5.48 3.36 -13.82
C GLY A 7 -4.50 3.68 -12.71
N TRP A 8 -4.98 4.10 -11.54
CA TRP A 8 -4.16 4.26 -10.34
C TRP A 8 -3.53 2.94 -9.89
N ALA A 9 -4.33 1.87 -9.83
CA ALA A 9 -3.86 0.57 -9.39
C ALA A 9 -2.78 0.01 -10.32
N VAL A 10 -2.94 0.17 -11.64
CA VAL A 10 -1.94 -0.23 -12.63
C VAL A 10 -0.63 0.53 -12.42
N ARG A 11 -0.67 1.87 -12.27
CA ARG A 11 0.53 2.67 -12.00
C ARG A 11 1.21 2.30 -10.68
N LEU A 12 0.43 1.95 -9.66
CA LEU A 12 0.97 1.44 -8.40
C LEU A 12 1.70 0.11 -8.63
N ALA A 13 1.05 -0.84 -9.34
CA ALA A 13 1.58 -2.16 -9.65
C ALA A 13 2.88 -2.11 -10.46
N GLU A 14 2.99 -1.23 -11.46
CA GLU A 14 4.22 -1.05 -12.23
C GLU A 14 5.46 -0.78 -11.35
N GLY A 15 5.26 -0.11 -10.21
CA GLY A 15 6.33 0.19 -9.26
C GLY A 15 6.57 -0.89 -8.19
N VAL A 16 5.56 -1.71 -7.87
CA VAL A 16 5.58 -2.59 -6.68
C VAL A 16 5.47 -4.09 -7.01
N ALA A 17 4.75 -4.44 -8.07
CA ALA A 17 4.50 -5.81 -8.53
C ALA A 17 4.39 -5.83 -10.07
N PRO A 18 5.49 -5.54 -10.81
CA PRO A 18 5.46 -5.39 -12.26
C PRO A 18 5.03 -6.67 -12.99
N ASP A 19 5.33 -7.83 -12.41
CA ASP A 19 4.98 -9.15 -12.96
C ASP A 19 3.46 -9.44 -12.87
N GLU A 20 2.71 -8.63 -12.11
CA GLU A 20 1.27 -8.82 -11.87
C GLU A 20 0.42 -7.78 -12.62
N VAL A 21 1.02 -6.85 -13.37
CA VAL A 21 0.33 -5.71 -14.01
C VAL A 21 -0.88 -6.14 -14.86
N GLU A 22 -0.78 -7.26 -15.57
CA GLU A 22 -1.88 -7.78 -16.39
C GLU A 22 -3.09 -8.24 -15.55
N LEU A 23 -2.86 -8.68 -14.31
CA LEU A 23 -3.88 -9.16 -13.38
C LEU A 23 -4.54 -8.01 -12.59
N VAL A 24 -3.86 -6.88 -12.48
CA VAL A 24 -4.25 -5.74 -11.62
C VAL A 24 -5.68 -5.26 -11.86
N PRO A 25 -6.16 -5.04 -13.10
CA PRO A 25 -7.53 -4.58 -13.30
C PRO A 25 -8.58 -5.53 -12.67
N ALA A 26 -8.38 -6.84 -12.82
CA ALA A 26 -9.27 -7.85 -12.26
C ALA A 26 -9.15 -7.92 -10.73
N LEU A 27 -7.93 -7.89 -10.19
CA LEU A 27 -7.66 -7.92 -8.75
C LEU A 27 -8.24 -6.68 -8.04
N THR A 28 -8.06 -5.49 -8.61
CA THR A 28 -8.62 -4.25 -8.08
C THR A 28 -10.15 -4.26 -8.14
N ALA A 29 -10.74 -4.75 -9.23
CA ALA A 29 -12.18 -4.92 -9.32
C ALA A 29 -12.72 -5.84 -8.23
N ALA A 30 -12.10 -7.02 -8.06
CA ALA A 30 -12.49 -7.99 -7.04
C ALA A 30 -12.32 -7.41 -5.63
N TYR A 31 -11.23 -6.71 -5.37
CA TYR A 31 -10.95 -6.10 -4.08
C TYR A 31 -11.95 -5.00 -3.70
N VAL A 32 -12.26 -4.10 -4.64
CA VAL A 32 -13.25 -3.02 -4.44
C VAL A 32 -14.66 -3.60 -4.26
N THR A 33 -15.03 -4.61 -5.04
CA THR A 33 -16.36 -5.23 -4.97
C THR A 33 -16.55 -6.16 -3.77
N GLY A 34 -15.47 -6.75 -3.25
CA GLY A 34 -15.49 -7.69 -2.13
C GLY A 34 -15.94 -7.10 -0.78
N GLY A 35 -16.02 -5.77 -0.65
CA GLY A 35 -16.56 -5.11 0.54
C GLY A 35 -15.82 -5.50 1.83
N ALA A 36 -16.55 -5.85 2.88
CA ALA A 36 -16.00 -6.20 4.20
C ALA A 36 -15.27 -7.56 4.26
N SER A 37 -15.42 -8.41 3.23
CA SER A 37 -14.74 -9.73 3.13
C SER A 37 -13.59 -9.72 2.13
N ARG A 38 -13.15 -8.55 1.65
CA ARG A 38 -12.08 -8.45 0.65
C ARG A 38 -10.76 -9.04 1.13
N ARG A 39 -10.43 -8.98 2.43
CA ARG A 39 -9.22 -9.64 2.96
C ARG A 39 -9.33 -11.16 2.90
N GLU A 40 -10.52 -11.72 3.10
CA GLU A 40 -10.75 -13.17 3.06
C GLU A 40 -10.56 -13.74 1.65
N LEU A 41 -10.83 -12.96 0.60
CA LEU A 41 -10.58 -13.34 -0.79
C LEU A 41 -9.10 -13.61 -1.08
N PHE A 42 -8.20 -13.04 -0.28
CA PHE A 42 -6.75 -13.10 -0.47
C PHE A 42 -6.00 -13.63 0.78
N ALA A 43 -6.73 -14.07 1.80
CA ALA A 43 -6.15 -14.65 3.00
C ALA A 43 -5.66 -16.08 2.71
N ARG A 44 -4.43 -16.37 3.10
CA ARG A 44 -3.75 -17.68 2.90
C ARG A 44 -4.45 -18.89 3.54
N ALA A 45 -5.48 -18.70 4.37
CA ALA A 45 -6.06 -19.77 5.17
C ALA A 45 -7.39 -20.24 4.59
N ASN A 46 -7.35 -21.44 4.01
CA ASN A 46 -8.48 -22.22 3.50
C ASN A 46 -9.12 -21.62 2.25
N SER A 47 -8.71 -22.16 1.11
CA SER A 47 -9.31 -22.02 -0.20
C SER A 47 -10.85 -21.94 -0.14
N VAL A 48 -11.35 -20.70 -0.03
CA VAL A 48 -12.73 -20.37 -0.33
C VAL A 48 -12.92 -20.58 -1.85
N PRO A 49 -14.06 -21.08 -2.32
CA PRO A 49 -14.34 -21.14 -3.76
C PRO A 49 -14.18 -19.74 -4.38
N GLY A 50 -13.15 -19.55 -5.21
CA GLY A 50 -12.76 -18.25 -5.79
C GLY A 50 -11.48 -17.61 -5.22
N GLY A 51 -10.84 -18.21 -4.20
CA GLY A 51 -9.57 -17.75 -3.63
C GLY A 51 -8.33 -18.18 -4.42
N PHE A 52 -7.23 -17.43 -4.28
CA PHE A 52 -5.93 -17.73 -4.89
C PHE A 52 -5.20 -18.83 -4.10
N ASP A 53 -4.72 -19.88 -4.80
CA ASP A 53 -4.16 -21.11 -4.20
C ASP A 53 -2.76 -20.92 -3.58
N VAL A 54 -2.45 -21.72 -2.56
CA VAL A 54 -1.22 -21.71 -1.75
C VAL A 54 0.02 -22.21 -2.51
N THR A 55 -0.19 -22.86 -3.67
CA THR A 55 0.88 -23.34 -4.56
C THR A 55 1.20 -22.39 -5.72
N ALA A 56 0.40 -21.35 -5.91
CA ALA A 56 0.64 -20.33 -6.93
C ALA A 56 1.76 -19.36 -6.48
N PRO A 57 2.50 -18.73 -7.41
CA PRO A 57 3.36 -17.61 -7.06
C PRO A 57 2.56 -16.61 -6.24
N ILE A 58 3.13 -16.15 -5.12
CA ILE A 58 2.48 -15.20 -4.22
C ILE A 58 2.08 -13.99 -5.04
N VAL A 59 0.77 -13.77 -5.18
CA VAL A 59 0.25 -12.54 -5.78
C VAL A 59 0.40 -11.46 -4.71
N VAL A 60 1.38 -10.58 -4.89
CA VAL A 60 1.77 -9.53 -3.95
C VAL A 60 0.77 -8.38 -3.97
N PHE A 61 0.18 -8.07 -5.12
CA PHE A 61 -0.63 -6.88 -5.30
C PHE A 61 -1.89 -6.82 -4.42
N PRO A 62 -2.64 -7.92 -4.15
CA PRO A 62 -3.73 -7.90 -3.19
C PRO A 62 -3.30 -7.52 -1.77
N HIS A 63 -2.11 -7.94 -1.34
CA HIS A 63 -1.55 -7.52 -0.05
C HIS A 63 -1.15 -6.05 -0.05
N VAL A 64 -0.73 -5.51 -1.20
CA VAL A 64 -0.53 -4.07 -1.37
C VAL A 64 -1.85 -3.32 -1.20
N LEU A 65 -2.92 -3.74 -1.87
CA LEU A 65 -4.25 -3.11 -1.73
C LEU A 65 -4.73 -3.14 -0.27
N ALA A 66 -4.56 -4.28 0.42
CA ALA A 66 -4.87 -4.42 1.84
C ALA A 66 -4.06 -3.45 2.72
N ALA A 67 -2.75 -3.39 2.52
CA ALA A 67 -1.88 -2.48 3.26
C ALA A 67 -2.28 -1.01 3.04
N VAL A 68 -2.66 -0.63 1.82
CA VAL A 68 -3.13 0.73 1.51
C VAL A 68 -4.45 1.04 2.22
N THR A 69 -5.43 0.14 2.17
CA THR A 69 -6.73 0.34 2.84
C THR A 69 -6.59 0.44 4.36
N LEU A 70 -5.72 -0.36 4.98
CA LEU A 70 -5.52 -0.34 6.44
C LEU A 70 -4.74 0.88 6.90
N ALA A 71 -3.79 1.33 6.08
CA ALA A 71 -3.09 2.57 6.33
C ALA A 71 -3.93 3.81 6.01
N ALA A 72 -5.20 3.67 5.57
CA ALA A 72 -6.05 4.78 5.16
C ALA A 72 -6.09 5.95 6.15
N PRO A 73 -6.25 5.77 7.48
CA PRO A 73 -6.23 6.90 8.42
C PRO A 73 -4.90 7.67 8.40
N ALA A 74 -3.78 6.97 8.29
CA ALA A 74 -2.45 7.58 8.18
C ALA A 74 -2.25 8.26 6.82
N ILE A 75 -2.74 7.66 5.73
CA ILE A 75 -2.71 8.24 4.39
C ILE A 75 -3.56 9.51 4.33
N TRP A 76 -4.77 9.50 4.86
CA TRP A 76 -5.64 10.68 4.94
C TRP A 76 -5.00 11.79 5.75
N SER A 77 -4.37 11.46 6.88
CA SER A 77 -3.62 12.43 7.68
C SER A 77 -2.43 13.01 6.91
N ALA A 78 -1.67 12.18 6.18
CA ALA A 78 -0.51 12.61 5.41
C ALA A 78 -0.90 13.45 4.17
N LEU A 79 -2.01 13.10 3.50
CA LEU A 79 -2.50 13.79 2.31
C LEU A 79 -3.40 14.99 2.61
N GLY A 80 -3.94 15.10 3.83
CA GLY A 80 -4.81 16.18 4.29
C GLY A 80 -4.13 17.21 5.20
N GLY A 81 -2.96 16.88 5.75
CA GLY A 81 -2.15 17.83 6.52
C GLY A 81 -1.61 18.98 5.67
N ASN A 82 -1.29 20.11 6.31
CA ASN A 82 -0.65 21.29 5.72
C ASN A 82 0.83 21.03 5.35
N LEU A 83 1.16 19.78 5.00
CA LEU A 83 2.49 19.31 4.68
C LEU A 83 2.86 19.85 3.29
N SER A 84 3.84 20.73 3.31
CA SER A 84 4.29 21.61 2.25
C SER A 84 4.62 20.88 0.94
N SER A 85 3.68 20.72 0.01
CA SER A 85 3.92 20.13 -1.32
C SER A 85 4.34 18.63 -1.34
N VAL A 86 3.88 17.91 -2.37
CA VAL A 86 4.28 16.52 -2.69
C VAL A 86 5.81 16.36 -2.70
N SER A 87 6.54 17.38 -3.14
CA SER A 87 8.01 17.36 -3.18
C SER A 87 8.66 17.28 -1.79
N SER A 88 8.10 17.89 -0.75
CA SER A 88 8.65 17.76 0.60
C SER A 88 8.38 16.38 1.18
N LEU A 89 7.20 15.82 0.94
CA LEU A 89 6.84 14.48 1.38
C LEU A 89 7.76 13.43 0.75
N LEU A 90 8.04 13.55 -0.55
CA LEU A 90 8.98 12.68 -1.25
C LEU A 90 10.41 12.84 -0.75
N LYS A 91 10.85 14.07 -0.45
CA LYS A 91 12.17 14.32 0.15
C LYS A 91 12.28 13.67 1.52
N ASN A 92 11.28 13.87 2.38
CA ASN A 92 11.25 13.31 3.73
C ASN A 92 11.19 11.77 3.71
N LEU A 93 10.49 11.18 2.73
CA LEU A 93 10.51 9.73 2.51
C LEU A 93 11.91 9.23 2.12
N GLY A 94 12.62 9.96 1.24
CA GLY A 94 14.00 9.67 0.89
C GLY A 94 14.93 9.76 2.11
N ASP A 95 14.81 10.83 2.91
CA ASP A 95 15.59 11.00 4.13
C ASP A 95 15.33 9.86 5.14
N LEU A 96 14.08 9.39 5.26
CA LEU A 96 13.74 8.23 6.10
C LEU A 96 14.32 6.92 5.57
N TRP A 97 14.33 6.73 4.24
CA TRP A 97 14.93 5.56 3.59
C TRP A 97 16.43 5.47 3.86
N ASP A 98 17.13 6.58 3.63
CA ASP A 98 18.57 6.67 3.85
C ASP A 98 18.92 6.49 5.33
N ARG A 99 18.08 7.02 6.24
CA ARG A 99 18.22 6.81 7.69
C ARG A 99 17.99 5.38 8.14
N ARG A 100 17.00 4.66 7.60
CA ARG A 100 16.80 3.25 7.96
C ARG A 100 17.97 2.36 7.50
N ARG A 101 18.62 2.74 6.39
CA ARG A 101 19.84 2.08 5.91
C ARG A 101 21.12 2.49 6.66
N ALA A 102 21.14 3.65 7.29
CA ALA A 102 22.27 4.14 8.09
C ALA A 102 22.09 3.87 9.61
N LYS A 103 23.18 3.60 10.34
CA LYS A 103 23.16 3.61 11.82
C LYS A 103 23.01 5.06 12.35
N PRO A 104 22.48 5.28 13.58
CA PRO A 104 21.52 6.35 13.87
C PRO A 104 22.15 7.74 13.95
N ALA A 105 21.44 8.75 13.43
CA ALA A 105 21.71 10.18 13.64
C ALA A 105 20.41 11.01 13.44
N PRO A 106 20.33 12.27 13.91
CA PRO A 106 19.52 12.71 15.04
C PRO A 106 18.03 12.99 14.75
N GLU A 107 17.31 13.21 15.84
CA GLU A 107 15.87 13.13 16.11
C GLU A 107 14.95 14.19 15.46
N GLU A 108 15.37 14.85 14.38
CA GLU A 108 14.77 16.15 13.98
C GLU A 108 13.89 16.19 12.72
N LEU A 109 13.42 15.04 12.22
CA LEU A 109 12.33 15.02 11.22
C LEU A 109 11.27 14.03 11.68
N ARG A 110 10.53 14.41 12.72
CA ARG A 110 9.31 13.71 13.11
C ARG A 110 8.19 14.21 12.20
N LEU A 111 8.03 13.57 11.06
CA LEU A 111 6.73 13.47 10.40
C LEU A 111 6.04 12.22 10.96
N PRO A 112 5.37 12.32 12.13
CA PRO A 112 4.76 11.15 12.76
C PRO A 112 3.75 10.47 11.85
N GLU A 113 3.10 11.20 10.94
CA GLU A 113 2.16 10.69 9.96
C GLU A 113 2.85 9.77 8.94
N LEU A 114 4.02 10.19 8.43
CA LEU A 114 4.77 9.41 7.44
C LEU A 114 5.42 8.16 8.08
N SER A 115 5.93 8.28 9.31
CA SER A 115 6.44 7.11 10.05
C SER A 115 5.32 6.10 10.30
N ARG A 116 4.16 6.55 10.80
CA ARG A 116 3.00 5.68 11.04
C ARG A 116 2.54 4.98 9.76
N LEU A 117 2.55 5.69 8.62
CA LEU A 117 2.20 5.12 7.32
C LEU A 117 3.17 4.00 6.92
N ILE A 118 4.48 4.24 7.04
CA ILE A 118 5.52 3.24 6.75
C ILE A 118 5.36 2.03 7.67
N ASP A 119 5.17 2.25 8.97
CA ASP A 119 5.05 1.17 9.95
C ASP A 119 3.78 0.33 9.72
N ALA A 120 2.65 0.96 9.37
CA ALA A 120 1.41 0.26 9.04
C ALA A 120 1.55 -0.64 7.80
N ILE A 121 2.12 -0.11 6.71
CA ILE A 121 2.32 -0.90 5.49
C ILE A 121 3.34 -2.03 5.72
N SER A 122 4.43 -1.75 6.43
CA SER A 122 5.46 -2.74 6.74
C SER A 122 4.92 -3.88 7.59
N ALA A 123 4.06 -3.59 8.57
CA ALA A 123 3.43 -4.61 9.41
C ALA A 123 2.55 -5.55 8.58
N GLU A 124 1.78 -5.01 7.63
CA GLU A 124 0.89 -5.78 6.77
C GLU A 124 1.64 -6.67 5.77
N LEU A 125 2.67 -6.14 5.13
CA LEU A 125 3.52 -6.95 4.24
C LEU A 125 4.25 -8.07 4.99
N THR A 126 4.66 -7.81 6.23
CA THR A 126 5.27 -8.83 7.10
C THR A 126 4.25 -9.90 7.49
N ALA A 127 3.02 -9.51 7.82
CA ALA A 127 1.92 -10.44 8.12
C ALA A 127 1.54 -11.31 6.91
N ALA A 128 1.69 -10.79 5.68
CA ALA A 128 1.53 -11.55 4.44
C ALA A 128 2.65 -12.59 4.20
N GLY A 129 3.72 -12.56 5.01
CA GLY A 129 4.83 -13.50 4.94
C GLY A 129 5.94 -13.10 3.98
N LEU A 130 6.02 -11.82 3.59
CA LEU A 130 7.16 -11.33 2.81
C LEU A 130 8.43 -11.26 3.67
N PRO A 131 9.61 -11.58 3.10
CA PRO A 131 10.88 -11.41 3.79
C PRO A 131 11.11 -9.95 4.26
N PRO A 132 11.74 -9.70 5.42
CA PRO A 132 11.86 -8.35 5.99
C PRO A 132 12.50 -7.30 5.08
N ILE A 133 13.55 -7.69 4.35
CA ILE A 133 14.27 -6.79 3.42
C ILE A 133 13.39 -6.43 2.22
N GLU A 134 12.62 -7.38 1.71
CA GLU A 134 11.70 -7.17 0.60
C GLU A 134 10.49 -6.35 1.03
N SER A 135 9.93 -6.65 2.21
CA SER A 135 8.86 -5.90 2.87
C SER A 135 9.21 -4.43 3.04
N GLU A 136 10.45 -4.13 3.45
CA GLU A 136 10.92 -2.76 3.61
C GLU A 136 11.05 -2.03 2.26
N VAL A 137 11.73 -2.62 1.28
CA VAL A 137 11.84 -2.02 -0.08
C VAL A 137 10.46 -1.77 -0.68
N LEU A 138 9.55 -2.74 -0.53
CA LEU A 138 8.20 -2.67 -1.06
C LEU A 138 7.39 -1.58 -0.34
N THR A 139 7.51 -1.48 0.98
CA THR A 139 6.86 -0.42 1.78
C THR A 139 7.21 0.97 1.24
N PHE A 140 8.49 1.26 1.00
CA PHE A 140 8.89 2.57 0.51
C PHE A 140 8.43 2.84 -0.93
N ARG A 141 8.39 1.81 -1.79
CA ARG A 141 7.84 1.93 -3.14
C ARG A 141 6.34 2.23 -3.12
N ILE A 142 5.59 1.55 -2.26
CA ILE A 142 4.15 1.80 -2.05
C ILE A 142 3.95 3.24 -1.56
N VAL A 143 4.60 3.65 -0.46
CA VAL A 143 4.44 4.99 0.11
C VAL A 143 4.79 6.08 -0.90
N ARG A 144 5.87 5.90 -1.68
CA ARG A 144 6.24 6.82 -2.76
C ARG A 144 5.16 6.94 -3.83
N ALA A 145 4.60 5.82 -4.27
CA ALA A 145 3.55 5.80 -5.29
C ALA A 145 2.27 6.48 -4.78
N LEU A 146 1.87 6.20 -3.54
CA LEU A 146 0.71 6.83 -2.89
C LEU A 146 0.83 8.36 -2.82
N ILE A 147 2.00 8.86 -2.43
CA ILE A 147 2.28 10.30 -2.32
C ILE A 147 2.33 10.96 -3.71
N SER A 148 2.89 10.27 -4.69
CA SER A 148 3.06 10.78 -6.06
C SER A 148 1.74 10.92 -6.80
N ASP A 149 0.78 10.01 -6.54
CA ASP A 149 -0.58 10.07 -7.07
C ASP A 149 -1.61 10.20 -5.93
N GLY A 150 -1.56 11.34 -5.25
CA GLY A 150 -2.47 11.61 -4.14
C GLY A 150 -3.94 11.70 -4.56
N ALA A 151 -4.25 12.06 -5.80
CA ALA A 151 -5.63 12.10 -6.31
C ALA A 151 -6.18 10.68 -6.50
N GLY A 152 -5.45 9.82 -7.23
CA GLY A 152 -5.84 8.43 -7.42
C GLY A 152 -5.89 7.64 -6.11
N THR A 153 -4.98 7.93 -5.18
CA THR A 153 -4.99 7.32 -3.84
C THR A 153 -6.27 7.66 -3.07
N ARG A 154 -6.69 8.94 -3.09
CA ARG A 154 -7.96 9.34 -2.46
C ARG A 154 -9.16 8.72 -3.16
N ALA A 155 -9.15 8.63 -4.48
CA ALA A 155 -10.22 7.99 -5.26
C ALA A 155 -10.35 6.49 -4.91
N PHE A 156 -9.22 5.77 -4.79
CA PHE A 156 -9.21 4.39 -4.34
C PHE A 156 -9.75 4.23 -2.92
N LEU A 157 -9.26 5.02 -1.96
CA LEU A 157 -9.72 4.95 -0.57
C LEU A 157 -11.20 5.30 -0.40
N ALA A 158 -11.75 6.16 -1.27
CA ALA A 158 -13.18 6.43 -1.32
C ALA A 158 -13.99 5.25 -1.90
N ALA A 159 -13.42 4.53 -2.87
CA ALA A 159 -14.04 3.34 -3.47
C ALA A 159 -13.90 2.09 -2.59
N ALA A 160 -12.87 2.01 -1.76
CA ALA A 160 -12.56 0.92 -0.85
C ALA A 160 -12.33 1.45 0.58
N PRO A 161 -13.39 1.90 1.29
CA PRO A 161 -13.26 2.41 2.66
C PRO A 161 -12.72 1.33 3.59
N PRO A 162 -12.02 1.66 4.69
CA PRO A 162 -11.45 0.66 5.60
C PRO A 162 -12.50 -0.31 6.16
N GLU A 163 -12.08 -1.54 6.52
CA GLU A 163 -12.96 -2.47 7.24
C GLU A 163 -13.22 -1.89 8.63
N GLU A 164 -14.49 -1.69 9.00
CA GLU A 164 -14.84 -1.38 10.38
C GLU A 164 -14.53 -2.62 11.24
N PRO A 165 -13.91 -2.44 12.43
CA PRO A 165 -13.52 -3.53 13.32
C PRO A 165 -14.72 -4.28 13.93
#